data_AF-A0A493TWZ8-F1
#
_entry.id   AF-A0A493TWZ8-F1
#
_cell.length_a   1.000
_cell.length_b   1.000
_cell.length_c   1.000
_cell.angle_alpha   90.00
_cell.angle_beta   90.00
_cell.angle_gamma   90.00
#
_symmetry.space_group_name_H-M   'P 1'
#
loop_
_entity.id
_entity.type
_entity.pdbx_description
1 polymer ?
#
loop_
_entity_poly.entity_id
_entity_poly.type
_entity_poly.pdbx_seq_one_letter_code
_entity_poly.pdbx_strand_id
1 'polypeptide(L)'
;MLELRGPAEAEGAGGQRREGSALSTLSTWLTTTRTCRPTRSSRHRLRTASSSWRTTALRSAAGMWPSPMGAACTSGEATRKKSKTEGDVPPSMSGSCAVCVDRVVYLFGGHHARGNTNKFYMLNSRSTDKVLQWVRVECQGVPPSSKDKLGVWVYKNKLIFFGGYGYFPEGKQRGTFEFDETSFWNSGLPRGWNDHVHVLDTETFTWSQPITTGKTPSPRAAHACATVGNRGFVFGGRYRESRMNDLYYLNLDTWEWNEIITQGICPVGRSWHSLTPISSDHLFLFGGFTTDKQPLSDAWIYCISKNEWVQFEHNYSEKPRLWHTACASEEGEVIVFGGCANNLLAHSKAAHSNEILVFSLQPRSLVRLCLEAVICFKEMLASSWNCLPKHLLHSVNQRFGSNNTSGS
;
A
#
# COMPACT_ATOMS: atom_id res chain seq x y z
N MET A 1 -23.87 -13.12 70.12
CA MET A 1 -22.94 -11.97 70.07
C MET A 1 -23.42 -11.11 68.90
N LEU A 2 -24.34 -10.16 69.16
CA LEU A 2 -24.05 -8.75 69.51
C LEU A 2 -23.07 -8.10 68.52
N GLU A 3 -23.28 -6.93 67.94
CA GLU A 3 -24.36 -5.93 67.81
C GLU A 3 -23.75 -4.87 66.85
N LEU A 4 -24.44 -4.41 65.81
CA LEU A 4 -25.21 -3.15 65.73
C LEU A 4 -24.43 -1.81 65.81
N ARG A 5 -25.03 -0.85 65.06
CA ARG A 5 -24.96 0.63 65.06
C ARG A 5 -24.01 1.21 64.01
N GLY A 6 -24.45 2.07 63.08
CA GLY A 6 -25.67 2.87 62.97
C GLY A 6 -25.28 4.31 62.58
N PRO A 7 -26.02 4.98 61.68
CA PRO A 7 -25.66 6.28 61.11
C PRO A 7 -26.18 7.46 61.96
N ALA A 8 -25.75 8.68 61.65
CA ALA A 8 -26.35 9.91 62.17
C ALA A 8 -26.58 10.93 61.04
N GLU A 9 -27.84 11.36 60.96
CA GLU A 9 -28.43 12.52 60.29
C GLU A 9 -27.87 13.83 60.92
N ALA A 10 -28.18 15.09 60.58
CA ALA A 10 -29.28 15.71 59.84
C ALA A 10 -28.96 17.20 59.57
N GLU A 11 -29.70 17.78 58.62
CA GLU A 11 -30.30 19.12 58.60
C GLU A 11 -29.48 20.44 58.54
N GLY A 12 -30.01 21.36 57.70
CA GLY A 12 -29.79 22.80 57.81
C GLY A 12 -30.16 23.59 56.55
N ALA A 13 -31.40 24.11 56.50
CA ALA A 13 -32.04 24.75 55.35
C ALA A 13 -31.91 26.30 55.28
N GLY A 14 -32.28 26.86 54.12
CA GLY A 14 -32.70 28.27 53.92
C GLY A 14 -31.72 29.11 53.07
N GLY A 15 -32.09 29.90 52.07
CA GLY A 15 -33.39 30.32 51.54
C GLY A 15 -33.25 31.73 50.89
N GLN A 16 -33.88 31.91 49.72
CA GLN A 16 -34.37 33.17 49.10
C GLN A 16 -33.38 34.14 48.38
N ARG A 17 -33.55 34.35 47.06
CA ARG A 17 -34.22 35.47 46.31
C ARG A 17 -33.33 36.72 46.19
N ARG A 18 -33.28 37.54 45.12
CA ARG A 18 -34.05 37.73 43.88
C ARG A 18 -33.28 38.73 42.97
N GLU A 19 -33.55 38.67 41.67
CA GLU A 19 -33.70 39.76 40.68
C GLU A 19 -32.57 40.75 40.36
N GLY A 20 -32.21 40.83 39.07
CA GLY A 20 -32.70 41.95 38.24
C GLY A 20 -31.70 42.83 37.48
N SER A 21 -31.63 42.62 36.15
CA SER A 21 -31.46 43.62 35.06
C SER A 21 -30.11 44.37 34.96
N ALA A 22 -29.65 44.93 33.83
CA ALA A 22 -29.84 44.81 32.37
C ALA A 22 -28.87 45.83 31.71
N LEU A 23 -28.67 45.72 30.38
CA LEU A 23 -28.05 46.69 29.45
C LEU A 23 -26.53 46.82 29.51
N SER A 24 -25.75 47.02 28.45
CA SER A 24 -25.85 47.07 26.97
C SER A 24 -24.36 47.07 26.52
N THR A 25 -23.91 46.68 25.32
CA THR A 25 -24.02 47.42 24.05
C THR A 25 -23.59 46.53 22.89
N LEU A 26 -24.28 46.66 21.75
CA LEU A 26 -23.94 46.11 20.44
C LEU A 26 -22.76 46.84 19.79
N SER A 27 -22.08 46.17 18.84
CA SER A 27 -21.91 46.76 17.51
C SER A 27 -22.00 45.67 16.42
N THR A 28 -22.88 45.94 15.48
CA THR A 28 -23.18 45.18 14.25
C THR A 28 -22.70 46.05 13.09
N TRP A 29 -22.18 45.46 12.01
CA TRP A 29 -22.37 46.01 10.68
C TRP A 29 -22.93 44.93 9.75
N LEU A 30 -24.01 45.32 9.09
CA LEU A 30 -24.86 44.57 8.19
C LEU A 30 -25.08 45.51 7.01
N THR A 31 -24.96 45.02 5.77
CA THR A 31 -25.66 45.58 4.61
C THR A 31 -25.95 44.45 3.62
N THR A 32 -27.17 43.89 3.69
CA THR A 32 -28.34 44.07 2.77
C THR A 32 -28.15 43.48 1.36
N THR A 33 -28.69 42.27 1.13
CA THR A 33 -30.02 41.93 0.54
C THR A 33 -30.12 42.01 -0.97
N ARG A 34 -30.49 40.88 -1.61
CA ARG A 34 -31.73 40.81 -2.40
C ARG A 34 -32.22 39.37 -2.57
N THR A 35 -33.51 39.23 -2.33
CA THR A 35 -34.38 38.06 -2.40
C THR A 35 -34.64 37.58 -3.83
N CYS A 36 -34.81 36.27 -4.02
CA CYS A 36 -35.83 35.70 -4.92
C CYS A 36 -36.02 34.19 -4.64
N ARG A 37 -37.26 33.78 -4.33
CA ARG A 37 -37.69 32.36 -4.45
C ARG A 37 -37.64 31.94 -5.93
N PRO A 38 -37.47 30.64 -6.24
CA PRO A 38 -38.62 29.98 -6.87
C PRO A 38 -38.83 28.50 -6.50
N THR A 39 -40.06 28.10 -6.82
CA THR A 39 -40.69 26.78 -6.85
C THR A 39 -40.10 25.80 -7.87
N ARG A 40 -40.27 24.50 -7.57
CA ARG A 40 -40.41 23.29 -8.41
C ARG A 40 -39.84 23.25 -9.86
N SER A 41 -39.14 22.14 -10.12
CA SER A 41 -38.99 21.43 -11.40
C SER A 41 -38.10 22.03 -12.51
N SER A 42 -36.95 21.41 -12.76
CA SER A 42 -36.60 20.77 -14.05
C SER A 42 -35.10 20.41 -14.12
N ARG A 43 -34.81 19.37 -14.92
CA ARG A 43 -33.49 18.79 -15.19
C ARG A 43 -32.49 19.85 -15.68
N HIS A 44 -31.30 19.89 -15.09
CA HIS A 44 -30.06 20.03 -15.87
C HIS A 44 -28.81 19.56 -15.12
N ARG A 45 -27.94 18.90 -15.88
CA ARG A 45 -26.63 18.39 -15.52
C ARG A 45 -25.75 19.49 -14.92
N LEU A 46 -25.06 19.17 -13.84
CA LEU A 46 -23.85 19.88 -13.41
C LEU A 46 -22.69 18.89 -13.36
N ARG A 47 -21.89 18.94 -14.43
CA ARG A 47 -20.46 18.65 -14.39
C ARG A 47 -19.83 19.57 -13.37
N THR A 48 -19.09 19.03 -12.40
CA THR A 48 -17.89 19.64 -11.80
C THR A 48 -17.26 18.61 -10.86
N ALA A 49 -15.92 18.52 -10.86
CA ALA A 49 -15.03 17.58 -10.16
C ALA A 49 -14.55 16.35 -10.99
N SER A 50 -13.90 16.60 -12.13
CA SER A 50 -13.26 15.54 -12.96
C SER A 50 -11.75 15.72 -13.20
N SER A 51 -11.05 16.56 -12.43
CA SER A 51 -9.62 16.85 -12.68
C SER A 51 -8.61 16.15 -11.75
N SER A 52 -8.99 15.48 -10.66
CA SER A 52 -8.02 14.82 -9.75
C SER A 52 -7.81 13.31 -9.96
N TRP A 53 -8.57 12.67 -10.86
CA TRP A 53 -8.61 11.20 -10.96
C TRP A 53 -7.69 10.57 -12.03
N ARG A 54 -6.82 11.36 -12.68
CA ARG A 54 -6.06 10.90 -13.87
C ARG A 54 -4.76 10.12 -13.59
N THR A 55 -4.45 9.71 -12.35
CA THR A 55 -3.08 9.18 -12.06
C THR A 55 -2.97 8.05 -11.04
N THR A 56 -4.04 7.32 -10.75
CA THR A 56 -4.01 6.30 -9.68
C THR A 56 -3.41 4.95 -10.12
N ALA A 57 -3.57 4.56 -11.40
CA ALA A 57 -3.04 3.27 -11.91
C ALA A 57 -1.51 3.14 -11.87
N LEU A 58 -0.78 4.26 -11.87
CA LEU A 58 0.69 4.26 -11.88
C LEU A 58 1.31 4.30 -10.47
N ARG A 59 0.52 4.45 -9.39
CA ARG A 59 1.07 4.61 -8.04
C ARG A 59 1.44 3.30 -7.35
N SER A 60 0.81 2.18 -7.72
CA SER A 60 1.29 0.84 -7.32
C SER A 60 2.60 0.47 -8.03
N ALA A 61 2.77 0.91 -9.28
CA ALA A 61 4.00 0.74 -10.03
C ALA A 61 5.09 1.76 -9.63
N ALA A 62 4.73 2.93 -9.07
CA ALA A 62 5.67 4.02 -8.75
C ALA A 62 6.79 3.62 -7.76
N GLY A 63 6.53 2.70 -6.84
CA GLY A 63 7.56 2.12 -5.97
C GLY A 63 8.48 1.11 -6.69
N MET A 64 8.06 0.61 -7.86
CA MET A 64 8.70 -0.48 -8.61
C MET A 64 9.46 0.01 -9.84
N TRP A 65 9.67 1.31 -10.01
CA TRP A 65 10.55 1.81 -11.06
C TRP A 65 11.97 1.58 -10.57
N PRO A 66 12.75 0.66 -11.16
CA PRO A 66 14.17 0.86 -11.13
C PRO A 66 14.38 2.19 -11.85
N SER A 67 14.86 3.19 -11.12
CA SER A 67 15.58 4.30 -11.72
C SER A 67 16.53 3.72 -12.79
N PRO A 68 16.77 4.42 -13.91
CA PRO A 68 17.71 3.94 -14.91
C PRO A 68 19.08 3.85 -14.26
N MET A 69 19.38 2.67 -13.69
CA MET A 69 20.51 2.38 -12.81
C MET A 69 20.58 3.28 -11.54
N GLY A 70 20.76 2.66 -10.38
CA GLY A 70 21.53 3.24 -9.28
C GLY A 70 21.10 4.57 -8.63
N ALA A 71 19.88 5.07 -8.81
CA ALA A 71 19.43 6.24 -8.03
C ALA A 71 18.99 5.77 -6.64
N ALA A 72 19.98 5.62 -5.78
CA ALA A 72 19.73 5.43 -4.38
C ALA A 72 19.28 6.74 -3.74
N CYS A 73 18.27 6.65 -2.90
CA CYS A 73 17.75 7.79 -2.16
C CYS A 73 18.81 8.22 -1.13
N THR A 74 19.57 9.26 -1.44
CA THR A 74 20.24 10.06 -0.42
C THR A 74 19.20 10.96 0.23
N SER A 75 19.28 11.11 1.55
CA SER A 75 18.58 12.14 2.30
C SER A 75 18.72 13.50 1.59
N GLY A 76 17.65 13.97 0.95
CA GLY A 76 17.66 15.23 0.20
C GLY A 76 16.65 15.28 -0.93
N GLU A 77 16.94 14.67 -2.07
CA GLU A 77 16.11 14.83 -3.28
C GLU A 77 16.06 13.53 -4.10
N ALA A 78 15.04 12.71 -3.86
CA ALA A 78 14.65 11.69 -4.82
C ALA A 78 14.02 12.37 -6.04
N THR A 79 14.80 12.52 -7.12
CA THR A 79 14.31 13.15 -8.36
C THR A 79 13.28 12.24 -9.03
N ARG A 80 12.02 12.66 -9.06
CA ARG A 80 10.94 11.92 -9.70
C ARG A 80 10.90 12.21 -11.19
N LYS A 81 11.07 11.17 -12.01
CA LYS A 81 10.85 11.26 -13.45
C LYS A 81 9.46 10.74 -13.79
N LYS A 82 8.66 11.57 -14.47
CA LYS A 82 7.38 11.16 -15.05
C LYS A 82 7.58 10.77 -16.50
N SER A 83 7.35 9.50 -16.83
CA SER A 83 7.33 9.02 -18.21
C SER A 83 5.89 8.89 -18.68
N LYS A 84 5.59 9.38 -19.89
CA LYS A 84 4.33 9.04 -20.56
C LYS A 84 4.43 7.60 -21.06
N THR A 85 3.30 6.90 -21.05
CA THR A 85 3.18 5.54 -21.58
C THR A 85 2.08 5.51 -22.63
N GLU A 86 2.24 4.63 -23.61
CA GLU A 86 1.30 4.43 -24.73
C GLU A 86 0.89 2.95 -24.81
N GLY A 87 0.26 2.55 -25.92
CA GLY A 87 -0.22 1.19 -26.15
C GLY A 87 -1.54 0.90 -25.43
N ASP A 88 -1.70 -0.32 -24.94
CA ASP A 88 -2.89 -0.78 -24.22
C ASP A 88 -2.91 -0.26 -22.77
N VAL A 89 -2.94 1.05 -22.61
CA VAL A 89 -2.85 1.69 -21.30
C VAL A 89 -3.98 1.19 -20.38
N PRO A 90 -3.65 0.61 -19.21
CA PRO A 90 -4.67 0.14 -18.28
C PRO A 90 -5.53 1.30 -17.77
N PRO A 91 -6.81 1.08 -17.46
CA PRO A 91 -7.66 2.12 -16.90
C PRO A 91 -7.08 2.64 -15.58
N SER A 92 -7.42 3.87 -15.19
CA SER A 92 -7.08 4.37 -13.86
C SER A 92 -7.73 3.49 -12.79
N MET A 93 -6.91 2.87 -11.95
CA MET A 93 -7.32 1.85 -10.98
C MET A 93 -6.73 2.11 -9.61
N SER A 94 -7.38 1.54 -8.59
CA SER A 94 -6.84 1.33 -7.25
C SER A 94 -6.77 -0.17 -6.95
N GLY A 95 -5.89 -0.57 -6.03
CA GLY A 95 -5.82 -1.95 -5.54
C GLY A 95 -5.37 -2.99 -6.58
N SER A 96 -4.81 -2.58 -7.73
CA SER A 96 -4.16 -3.49 -8.66
C SER A 96 -2.95 -4.16 -8.01
N CYS A 97 -2.65 -5.38 -8.44
CA CYS A 97 -1.48 -6.14 -8.00
C CYS A 97 -0.39 -6.03 -9.07
N ALA A 98 0.84 -5.69 -8.68
CA ALA A 98 1.93 -5.47 -9.62
C ALA A 98 3.23 -6.13 -9.15
N VAL A 99 4.01 -6.66 -10.11
CA VAL A 99 5.36 -7.20 -9.90
C VAL A 99 6.29 -6.73 -10.99
N CYS A 100 7.58 -6.64 -10.66
CA CYS A 100 8.63 -6.30 -11.60
C CYS A 100 9.58 -7.50 -11.62
N VAL A 101 9.58 -8.23 -12.71
CA VAL A 101 10.51 -9.35 -12.93
C VAL A 101 11.37 -8.95 -14.09
N ASP A 102 12.69 -8.94 -13.89
CA ASP A 102 13.63 -8.62 -14.98
C ASP A 102 13.33 -7.27 -15.67
N ARG A 103 12.97 -6.23 -14.93
CA ARG A 103 12.58 -4.91 -15.47
C ARG A 103 11.33 -4.96 -16.38
N VAL A 104 10.55 -6.02 -16.35
CA VAL A 104 9.22 -6.07 -16.94
C VAL A 104 8.20 -5.93 -15.83
N VAL A 105 7.35 -4.92 -15.93
CA VAL A 105 6.25 -4.71 -14.97
C VAL A 105 5.04 -5.49 -15.45
N TYR A 106 4.55 -6.38 -14.59
CA TYR A 106 3.31 -7.10 -14.78
C TYR A 106 2.25 -6.50 -13.84
N LEU A 107 1.05 -6.28 -14.36
CA LEU A 107 -0.07 -5.69 -13.62
C LEU A 107 -1.32 -6.55 -13.79
N PHE A 108 -1.90 -6.97 -12.69
CA PHE A 108 -3.11 -7.77 -12.65
C PHE A 108 -4.20 -7.10 -11.82
N GLY A 109 -5.42 -7.11 -12.36
CA GLY A 109 -6.63 -6.73 -11.64
C GLY A 109 -6.66 -5.27 -11.18
N GLY A 110 -7.45 -5.02 -10.15
CA GLY A 110 -7.71 -3.68 -9.62
C GLY A 110 -9.16 -3.25 -9.75
N HIS A 111 -9.44 -2.03 -9.31
CA HIS A 111 -10.77 -1.43 -9.31
C HIS A 111 -10.75 -0.06 -10.01
N HIS A 112 -11.41 0.03 -11.16
CA HIS A 112 -11.61 1.26 -11.92
C HIS A 112 -13.02 1.83 -11.72
N ALA A 113 -13.37 2.92 -12.41
CA ALA A 113 -14.66 3.61 -12.30
C ALA A 113 -15.91 2.76 -12.63
N ARG A 114 -15.72 1.54 -13.16
CA ARG A 114 -16.80 0.60 -13.52
C ARG A 114 -16.73 -0.71 -12.72
N GLY A 115 -15.88 -0.77 -11.68
CA GLY A 115 -15.74 -1.96 -10.86
C GLY A 115 -14.38 -2.65 -10.96
N ASN A 116 -14.35 -3.89 -10.45
CA ASN A 116 -13.16 -4.73 -10.46
C ASN A 116 -12.88 -5.30 -11.86
N THR A 117 -11.61 -5.63 -12.13
CA THR A 117 -11.18 -6.29 -13.36
C THR A 117 -10.27 -7.49 -13.07
N ASN A 118 -10.14 -8.42 -14.01
CA ASN A 118 -9.15 -9.50 -14.04
C ASN A 118 -8.20 -9.38 -15.24
N LYS A 119 -8.14 -8.21 -15.89
CA LYS A 119 -7.24 -7.98 -17.01
C LYS A 119 -5.77 -7.98 -16.55
N PHE A 120 -4.91 -8.48 -17.43
CA PHE A 120 -3.48 -8.61 -17.23
C PHE A 120 -2.72 -7.74 -18.25
N TYR A 121 -1.75 -6.98 -17.76
CA TYR A 121 -0.98 -6.04 -18.56
C TYR A 121 0.51 -6.22 -18.30
N MET A 122 1.31 -5.88 -19.31
CA MET A 122 2.76 -5.86 -19.26
C MET A 122 3.30 -4.51 -19.72
N LEU A 123 4.40 -4.09 -19.12
CA LEU A 123 5.17 -2.93 -19.53
C LEU A 123 6.66 -3.28 -19.48
N ASN A 124 7.29 -3.41 -20.65
CA ASN A 124 8.72 -3.68 -20.72
C ASN A 124 9.51 -2.37 -20.50
N SER A 125 10.13 -2.23 -19.31
CA SER A 125 10.94 -1.04 -19.00
C SER A 125 12.38 -1.12 -19.49
N ARG A 126 12.79 -2.25 -20.11
CA ARG A 126 14.07 -2.35 -20.84
C ARG A 126 14.01 -1.76 -22.23
N SER A 127 12.82 -1.46 -22.75
CA SER A 127 12.71 -0.99 -24.13
C SER A 127 13.56 0.26 -24.33
N THR A 128 14.37 0.25 -25.38
CA THR A 128 15.13 1.41 -25.85
C THR A 128 14.23 2.46 -26.50
N ASP A 129 12.94 2.17 -26.62
CA ASP A 129 11.95 3.10 -27.12
C ASP A 129 11.94 4.38 -26.28
N LYS A 130 11.78 5.51 -26.96
CA LYS A 130 11.64 6.81 -26.29
C LYS A 130 10.41 6.89 -25.38
N VAL A 131 9.42 6.01 -25.61
CA VAL A 131 8.15 5.94 -24.88
C VAL A 131 7.83 4.50 -24.53
N LEU A 132 7.53 4.24 -23.26
CA LEU A 132 7.18 2.90 -22.77
C LEU A 132 5.78 2.49 -23.25
N GLN A 133 5.64 1.26 -23.73
CA GLN A 133 4.40 0.73 -24.31
C GLN A 133 3.76 -0.33 -23.40
N TRP A 134 2.50 -0.11 -23.01
CA TRP A 134 1.70 -1.14 -22.36
C TRP A 134 1.18 -2.14 -23.39
N VAL A 135 1.16 -3.40 -22.98
CA VAL A 135 0.56 -4.50 -23.75
C VAL A 135 -0.46 -5.17 -22.87
N ARG A 136 -1.71 -5.27 -23.32
CA ARG A 136 -2.72 -6.11 -22.68
C ARG A 136 -2.54 -7.53 -23.20
N VAL A 137 -2.25 -8.45 -22.29
CA VAL A 137 -2.02 -9.85 -22.67
C VAL A 137 -3.34 -10.59 -22.60
N GLU A 138 -3.75 -11.19 -23.71
CA GLU A 138 -4.85 -12.16 -23.73
C GLU A 138 -4.30 -13.52 -23.27
N CYS A 139 -4.34 -13.74 -21.97
CA CYS A 139 -3.88 -14.98 -21.36
C CYS A 139 -4.78 -16.16 -21.72
N GLN A 140 -4.19 -17.33 -21.85
CA GLN A 140 -4.90 -18.60 -22.01
C GLN A 140 -5.36 -19.15 -20.65
N GLY A 141 -6.21 -20.18 -20.66
CA GLY A 141 -6.72 -20.80 -19.43
C GLY A 141 -7.83 -20.00 -18.76
N VAL A 142 -8.25 -20.45 -17.57
CA VAL A 142 -9.32 -19.80 -16.80
C VAL A 142 -8.70 -18.73 -15.89
N PRO A 143 -8.96 -17.43 -16.12
CA PRO A 143 -8.38 -16.38 -15.30
C PRO A 143 -9.01 -16.36 -13.89
N PRO A 144 -8.36 -15.69 -12.92
CA PRO A 144 -9.01 -15.40 -11.65
C PRO A 144 -10.26 -14.53 -11.86
N SER A 145 -11.15 -14.53 -10.87
CA SER A 145 -12.28 -13.58 -10.84
C SER A 145 -11.78 -12.13 -10.83
N SER A 146 -12.61 -11.21 -11.31
CA SER A 146 -12.29 -9.78 -11.29
C SER A 146 -12.18 -9.27 -9.85
N LYS A 147 -10.98 -8.88 -9.43
CA LYS A 147 -10.66 -8.56 -8.03
C LYS A 147 -9.55 -7.52 -7.88
N ASP A 148 -9.47 -6.92 -6.70
CA ASP A 148 -8.42 -5.99 -6.27
C ASP A 148 -7.92 -6.36 -4.85
N LYS A 149 -6.92 -5.62 -4.35
CA LYS A 149 -6.36 -5.77 -2.99
C LYS A 149 -5.92 -7.21 -2.69
N LEU A 150 -5.25 -7.83 -3.66
CA LEU A 150 -4.68 -9.17 -3.57
C LEU A 150 -3.15 -9.11 -3.48
N GLY A 151 -2.53 -10.24 -3.15
CA GLY A 151 -1.08 -10.41 -3.16
C GLY A 151 -0.60 -11.29 -4.32
N VAL A 152 0.72 -11.28 -4.53
CA VAL A 152 1.40 -12.09 -5.54
C VAL A 152 2.78 -12.51 -5.04
N TRP A 153 3.18 -13.74 -5.36
CA TRP A 153 4.53 -14.26 -5.22
C TRP A 153 5.14 -14.49 -6.59
N VAL A 154 6.45 -14.26 -6.70
CA VAL A 154 7.22 -14.52 -7.92
C VAL A 154 8.12 -15.71 -7.66
N TYR A 155 7.98 -16.77 -8.44
CA TYR A 155 8.82 -17.96 -8.29
C TYR A 155 9.10 -18.60 -9.63
N LYS A 156 10.38 -18.65 -10.03
CA LYS A 156 10.80 -19.10 -11.36
C LYS A 156 10.02 -18.33 -12.45
N ASN A 157 9.44 -19.02 -13.42
CA ASN A 157 8.58 -18.47 -14.48
C ASN A 157 7.10 -18.27 -14.06
N LYS A 158 6.81 -18.17 -12.76
CA LYS A 158 5.43 -18.17 -12.26
C LYS A 158 5.12 -16.93 -11.45
N LEU A 159 4.00 -16.29 -11.81
CA LEU A 159 3.34 -15.29 -10.98
C LEU A 159 2.19 -15.97 -10.26
N ILE A 160 2.29 -16.09 -8.94
CA ILE A 160 1.31 -16.81 -8.12
C ILE A 160 0.49 -15.79 -7.31
N PHE A 161 -0.76 -15.60 -7.70
CA PHE A 161 -1.69 -14.64 -7.09
C PHE A 161 -2.52 -15.30 -5.99
N PHE A 162 -2.74 -14.61 -4.88
CA PHE A 162 -3.51 -15.12 -3.75
C PHE A 162 -4.57 -14.13 -3.26
N GLY A 163 -5.78 -14.65 -3.02
CA GLY A 163 -6.89 -13.95 -2.40
C GLY A 163 -7.38 -12.71 -3.17
N GLY A 164 -7.88 -11.72 -2.44
CA GLY A 164 -8.40 -10.46 -2.99
C GLY A 164 -9.89 -10.26 -2.73
N TYR A 165 -10.38 -9.09 -3.14
CA TYR A 165 -11.78 -8.69 -3.00
C TYR A 165 -12.38 -8.37 -4.38
N GLY A 166 -13.52 -8.95 -4.71
CA GLY A 166 -14.05 -8.85 -6.06
C GLY A 166 -15.40 -9.51 -6.24
N TYR A 167 -15.78 -9.67 -7.51
CA TYR A 167 -17.04 -10.34 -7.87
C TYR A 167 -16.95 -11.84 -7.64
N PHE A 168 -18.12 -12.46 -7.50
CA PHE A 168 -18.25 -13.90 -7.46
C PHE A 168 -17.56 -14.52 -8.70
N PRO A 169 -16.76 -15.58 -8.53
CA PRO A 169 -16.06 -16.20 -9.65
C PRO A 169 -17.01 -16.80 -10.67
N GLU A 170 -16.77 -16.51 -11.95
CA GLU A 170 -17.40 -17.24 -13.04
C GLU A 170 -16.69 -18.59 -13.23
N GLY A 171 -17.47 -19.67 -13.35
CA GLY A 171 -16.95 -21.01 -13.55
C GLY A 171 -16.43 -21.70 -12.27
N LYS A 172 -15.94 -22.93 -12.45
CA LYS A 172 -15.43 -23.76 -11.35
C LYS A 172 -14.02 -23.32 -10.97
N GLN A 173 -13.90 -22.57 -9.88
CA GLN A 173 -12.62 -22.22 -9.26
C GLN A 173 -12.34 -23.13 -8.05
N ARG A 174 -11.07 -23.43 -7.80
CA ARG A 174 -10.62 -24.08 -6.55
C ARG A 174 -10.43 -23.03 -5.46
N GLY A 175 -10.83 -23.39 -4.24
CA GLY A 175 -10.84 -22.52 -3.07
C GLY A 175 -12.25 -22.10 -2.68
N THR A 176 -12.35 -21.14 -1.80
CA THR A 176 -13.59 -20.61 -1.25
C THR A 176 -13.73 -19.12 -1.56
N PHE A 177 -14.99 -18.71 -1.77
CA PHE A 177 -15.40 -17.34 -1.92
C PHE A 177 -16.47 -17.04 -0.88
N GLU A 178 -16.36 -15.90 -0.22
CA GLU A 178 -17.33 -15.46 0.76
C GLU A 178 -17.76 -14.03 0.49
N PHE A 179 -19.08 -13.82 0.38
CA PHE A 179 -19.64 -12.49 0.18
C PHE A 179 -19.42 -11.59 1.38
N ASP A 180 -19.17 -10.32 1.09
CA ASP A 180 -19.31 -9.24 2.06
C ASP A 180 -20.77 -8.81 2.07
N GLU A 181 -21.49 -9.12 3.14
CA GLU A 181 -22.92 -8.79 3.28
C GLU A 181 -23.20 -7.30 3.11
N THR A 182 -22.24 -6.43 3.49
CA THR A 182 -22.39 -4.98 3.32
C THR A 182 -22.39 -4.55 1.86
N SER A 183 -21.87 -5.39 0.95
CA SER A 183 -21.79 -5.08 -0.48
C SER A 183 -23.12 -5.19 -1.21
N PHE A 184 -24.09 -5.97 -0.70
CA PHE A 184 -25.43 -6.12 -1.29
C PHE A 184 -26.27 -4.85 -1.22
N TRP A 185 -25.98 -3.99 -0.24
CA TRP A 185 -26.72 -2.73 -0.03
C TRP A 185 -26.17 -1.57 -0.87
N ASN A 186 -25.06 -1.77 -1.57
CA ASN A 186 -24.52 -0.79 -2.49
C ASN A 186 -25.17 -0.92 -3.87
N SER A 187 -25.18 0.16 -4.66
CA SER A 187 -25.79 0.20 -6.01
C SER A 187 -25.04 -0.61 -7.09
N GLY A 188 -24.15 -1.53 -6.70
CA GLY A 188 -23.32 -2.33 -7.60
C GLY A 188 -23.49 -3.84 -7.36
N LEU A 189 -22.82 -4.65 -8.18
CA LEU A 189 -22.81 -6.10 -8.01
C LEU A 189 -22.18 -6.48 -6.64
N PRO A 190 -22.75 -7.45 -5.91
CA PRO A 190 -22.19 -7.94 -4.65
C PRO A 190 -20.75 -8.43 -4.84
N ARG A 191 -19.93 -8.19 -3.82
CA ARG A 191 -18.51 -8.54 -3.80
C ARG A 191 -18.17 -9.31 -2.54
N GLY A 192 -17.00 -9.93 -2.55
CA GLY A 192 -16.56 -10.79 -1.46
C GLY A 192 -15.07 -11.06 -1.50
N TRP A 193 -14.61 -11.76 -0.47
CA TRP A 193 -13.24 -12.23 -0.33
C TRP A 193 -13.09 -13.63 -0.93
N ASN A 194 -11.88 -13.97 -1.36
CA ASN A 194 -11.53 -15.34 -1.74
C ASN A 194 -10.18 -15.74 -1.13
N ASP A 195 -9.92 -17.04 -1.08
CA ASP A 195 -8.62 -17.65 -0.76
C ASP A 195 -7.96 -18.29 -2.00
N HIS A 196 -8.43 -17.94 -3.20
CA HIS A 196 -7.99 -18.61 -4.42
C HIS A 196 -6.49 -18.39 -4.67
N VAL A 197 -5.80 -19.47 -5.03
CA VAL A 197 -4.43 -19.46 -5.57
C VAL A 197 -4.51 -19.64 -7.08
N HIS A 198 -3.94 -18.69 -7.83
CA HIS A 198 -3.85 -18.74 -9.28
C HIS A 198 -2.40 -18.57 -9.73
N VAL A 199 -1.99 -19.37 -10.70
CA VAL A 199 -0.66 -19.32 -11.30
C VAL A 199 -0.80 -18.83 -12.73
N LEU A 200 -0.11 -17.75 -13.05
CA LEU A 200 0.17 -17.37 -14.43
C LEU A 200 1.58 -17.82 -14.78
N ASP A 201 1.68 -18.74 -15.74
CA ASP A 201 2.95 -19.12 -16.33
C ASP A 201 3.39 -18.05 -17.32
N THR A 202 4.52 -17.39 -17.10
CA THR A 202 5.00 -16.27 -17.93
C THR A 202 5.62 -16.72 -19.25
N GLU A 203 5.88 -18.02 -19.44
CA GLU A 203 6.40 -18.55 -20.71
C GLU A 203 5.27 -18.74 -21.72
N THR A 204 4.09 -19.16 -21.25
CA THR A 204 2.93 -19.46 -22.10
C THR A 204 1.77 -18.48 -21.93
N PHE A 205 1.85 -17.57 -20.96
CA PHE A 205 0.75 -16.72 -20.51
C PHE A 205 -0.54 -17.50 -20.24
N THR A 206 -0.41 -18.65 -19.59
CA THR A 206 -1.54 -19.54 -19.28
C THR A 206 -1.86 -19.52 -17.80
N TRP A 207 -3.13 -19.28 -17.48
CA TRP A 207 -3.67 -19.38 -16.13
C TRP A 207 -3.95 -20.84 -15.75
N SER A 208 -3.59 -21.17 -14.52
CA SER A 208 -3.92 -22.45 -13.88
C SER A 208 -4.15 -22.27 -12.37
N GLN A 209 -4.68 -23.30 -11.73
CA GLN A 209 -4.75 -23.36 -10.27
C GLN A 209 -4.02 -24.61 -9.77
N PRO A 210 -3.06 -24.47 -8.85
CA PRO A 210 -2.41 -25.62 -8.23
C PRO A 210 -3.39 -26.36 -7.31
N ILE A 211 -3.12 -27.65 -7.09
CA ILE A 211 -3.77 -28.38 -6.00
C ILE A 211 -2.94 -28.12 -4.75
N THR A 212 -3.51 -27.38 -3.80
CA THR A 212 -2.84 -27.08 -2.53
C THR A 212 -3.22 -28.09 -1.46
N THR A 213 -2.31 -28.31 -0.52
CA THR A 213 -2.54 -29.11 0.70
C THR A 213 -2.27 -28.27 1.95
N GLY A 214 -2.49 -28.82 3.14
CA GLY A 214 -2.32 -28.08 4.40
C GLY A 214 -3.49 -27.14 4.73
N LYS A 215 -3.29 -26.30 5.74
CA LYS A 215 -4.33 -25.38 6.24
C LYS A 215 -4.26 -24.05 5.50
N THR A 216 -5.13 -23.89 4.50
CA THR A 216 -5.24 -22.64 3.73
C THR A 216 -5.70 -21.48 4.64
N PRO A 217 -5.13 -20.27 4.51
CA PRO A 217 -5.64 -19.09 5.19
C PRO A 217 -7.08 -18.80 4.75
N SER A 218 -7.90 -18.23 5.64
CA SER A 218 -9.26 -17.78 5.29
C SER A 218 -9.27 -16.81 4.10
N PRO A 219 -10.39 -16.72 3.35
CA PRO A 219 -10.58 -15.71 2.32
C PRO A 219 -10.21 -14.30 2.81
N ARG A 220 -9.40 -13.57 2.05
CA ARG A 220 -8.89 -12.28 2.55
C ARG A 220 -8.47 -11.33 1.45
N ALA A 221 -8.52 -10.04 1.78
CA ALA A 221 -8.03 -8.97 0.93
C ALA A 221 -7.25 -7.94 1.75
N ALA A 222 -6.46 -7.11 1.08
CA ALA A 222 -5.57 -6.15 1.71
C ALA A 222 -4.62 -6.78 2.74
N HIS A 223 -4.30 -8.07 2.54
CA HIS A 223 -3.15 -8.75 3.13
C HIS A 223 -1.88 -8.32 2.39
N ALA A 224 -0.70 -8.61 2.94
CA ALA A 224 0.55 -8.43 2.25
C ALA A 224 1.23 -9.78 1.97
N CYS A 225 1.79 -9.92 0.77
CA CYS A 225 2.56 -11.08 0.35
C CYS A 225 4.04 -10.71 0.20
N ALA A 226 4.93 -11.64 0.58
CA ALA A 226 6.37 -11.54 0.37
C ALA A 226 6.92 -12.89 -0.05
N THR A 227 7.99 -12.91 -0.86
CA THR A 227 8.60 -14.17 -1.32
C THR A 227 10.05 -14.24 -0.83
N VAL A 228 10.42 -15.37 -0.21
CA VAL A 228 11.82 -15.68 0.14
C VAL A 228 12.09 -17.14 -0.21
N GLY A 229 13.05 -17.37 -1.12
CA GLY A 229 13.30 -18.69 -1.67
C GLY A 229 12.04 -19.28 -2.33
N ASN A 230 11.65 -20.48 -1.92
CA ASN A 230 10.43 -21.15 -2.37
C ASN A 230 9.24 -20.95 -1.41
N ARG A 231 9.30 -19.98 -0.49
CA ARG A 231 8.22 -19.69 0.46
C ARG A 231 7.52 -18.39 0.08
N GLY A 232 6.24 -18.51 -0.27
CA GLY A 232 5.33 -17.37 -0.47
C GLY A 232 4.60 -17.03 0.83
N PHE A 233 5.10 -16.04 1.56
CA PHE A 233 4.50 -15.59 2.83
C PHE A 233 3.27 -14.72 2.60
N VAL A 234 2.28 -14.83 3.49
CA VAL A 234 1.15 -13.91 3.59
C VAL A 234 0.88 -13.56 5.06
N PHE A 235 0.71 -12.27 5.34
CA PHE A 235 0.41 -11.77 6.68
C PHE A 235 -0.90 -10.99 6.71
N GLY A 236 -1.70 -11.25 7.74
CA GLY A 236 -2.91 -10.50 8.08
C GLY A 236 -3.92 -10.35 6.95
N GLY A 237 -4.43 -9.14 6.77
CA GLY A 237 -5.49 -8.80 5.83
C GLY A 237 -6.87 -8.69 6.48
N ARG A 238 -7.85 -8.25 5.71
CA ARG A 238 -9.25 -8.14 6.14
C ARG A 238 -10.04 -9.36 5.67
N TYR A 239 -10.80 -9.93 6.60
CA TYR A 239 -11.82 -10.94 6.36
C TYR A 239 -13.00 -10.66 7.30
N ARG A 240 -14.21 -10.53 6.73
CA ARG A 240 -15.40 -10.08 7.48
C ARG A 240 -15.12 -8.78 8.25
N GLU A 241 -15.47 -8.75 9.53
CA GLU A 241 -15.28 -7.62 10.44
C GLU A 241 -13.86 -7.55 11.02
N SER A 242 -13.02 -8.56 10.80
CA SER A 242 -11.69 -8.65 11.40
C SER A 242 -10.58 -8.24 10.45
N ARG A 243 -9.54 -7.61 11.02
CA ARG A 243 -8.22 -7.50 10.40
C ARG A 243 -7.26 -8.39 11.18
N MET A 244 -6.72 -9.38 10.50
CA MET A 244 -6.05 -10.53 11.12
C MET A 244 -4.55 -10.23 11.37
N ASN A 245 -3.95 -10.98 12.29
CA ASN A 245 -2.51 -10.97 12.62
C ASN A 245 -1.84 -12.33 12.35
N ASP A 246 -2.48 -13.19 11.57
CA ASP A 246 -2.00 -14.52 11.27
C ASP A 246 -0.94 -14.48 10.16
N LEU A 247 0.04 -15.39 10.25
CA LEU A 247 1.15 -15.51 9.32
C LEU A 247 1.15 -16.91 8.72
N TYR A 248 1.20 -16.99 7.40
CA TYR A 248 1.29 -18.26 6.68
C TYR A 248 2.39 -18.17 5.63
N TYR A 249 2.84 -19.33 5.16
CA TYR A 249 3.50 -19.42 3.86
C TYR A 249 2.97 -20.59 3.04
N LEU A 250 2.93 -20.40 1.73
CA LEU A 250 2.75 -21.46 0.76
C LEU A 250 4.13 -21.91 0.28
N ASN A 251 4.43 -23.20 0.38
CA ASN A 251 5.59 -23.77 -0.29
C ASN A 251 5.30 -23.80 -1.80
N LEU A 252 6.10 -23.08 -2.59
CA LEU A 252 5.90 -22.85 -4.02
C LEU A 252 6.42 -24.00 -4.90
N ASP A 253 7.09 -25.00 -4.30
CA ASP A 253 7.41 -26.27 -4.96
C ASP A 253 6.35 -27.34 -4.69
N THR A 254 5.91 -27.48 -3.44
CA THR A 254 4.99 -28.56 -3.02
C THR A 254 3.51 -28.17 -2.99
N TRP A 255 3.21 -26.87 -3.07
CA TRP A 255 1.87 -26.29 -2.91
C TRP A 255 1.24 -26.56 -1.53
N GLU A 256 2.07 -26.77 -0.51
CA GLU A 256 1.61 -27.00 0.87
C GLU A 256 1.54 -25.69 1.66
N TRP A 257 0.37 -25.42 2.22
CA TRP A 257 0.13 -24.32 3.14
C TRP A 257 0.60 -24.66 4.56
N ASN A 258 1.36 -23.74 5.13
CA ASN A 258 1.90 -23.84 6.47
C ASN A 258 1.50 -22.60 7.27
N GLU A 259 0.75 -22.81 8.36
CA GLU A 259 0.49 -21.77 9.37
C GLU A 259 1.73 -21.60 10.24
N ILE A 260 2.16 -20.36 10.41
CA ILE A 260 3.28 -20.00 11.27
C ILE A 260 2.73 -19.50 12.60
N ILE A 261 2.91 -20.30 13.64
CA ILE A 261 2.67 -19.89 15.02
C ILE A 261 3.95 -19.28 15.56
N THR A 262 4.03 -17.95 15.51
CA THR A 262 5.16 -17.17 16.01
C THR A 262 5.19 -17.15 17.53
N GLN A 263 6.37 -17.08 18.13
CA GLN A 263 6.54 -16.99 19.58
C GLN A 263 6.63 -15.51 20.02
N GLY A 264 6.20 -15.24 21.26
CA GLY A 264 6.36 -13.91 21.87
C GLY A 264 5.38 -12.85 21.35
N ILE A 265 5.84 -11.59 21.36
CA ILE A 265 5.01 -10.43 21.00
C ILE A 265 4.86 -10.39 19.48
N CYS A 266 3.61 -10.31 19.03
CA CYS A 266 3.27 -10.27 17.62
C CYS A 266 2.69 -8.90 17.23
N PRO A 267 2.89 -8.45 15.97
CA PRO A 267 2.23 -7.26 15.47
C PRO A 267 0.70 -7.39 15.56
N VAL A 268 0.00 -6.31 15.92
CA VAL A 268 -1.47 -6.29 15.95
C VAL A 268 -2.08 -6.60 14.58
N GLY A 269 -3.30 -7.16 14.60
CA GLY A 269 -4.04 -7.52 13.39
C GLY A 269 -4.33 -6.32 12.49
N ARG A 270 -4.05 -6.47 11.20
CA ARG A 270 -3.98 -5.34 10.27
C ARG A 270 -4.26 -5.70 8.82
N SER A 271 -4.81 -4.74 8.08
CA SER A 271 -4.91 -4.77 6.62
C SER A 271 -4.23 -3.53 6.02
N TRP A 272 -4.03 -3.49 4.71
CA TRP A 272 -3.41 -2.36 3.99
C TRP A 272 -2.00 -2.00 4.50
N HIS A 273 -1.31 -2.96 5.10
CA HIS A 273 0.09 -2.86 5.49
C HIS A 273 1.00 -3.30 4.34
N SER A 274 2.31 -3.11 4.48
CA SER A 274 3.32 -3.64 3.57
C SER A 274 4.17 -4.70 4.24
N LEU A 275 4.50 -5.78 3.53
CA LEU A 275 5.46 -6.81 3.95
C LEU A 275 6.51 -6.93 2.85
N THR A 276 7.78 -6.69 3.18
CA THR A 276 8.86 -6.57 2.20
C THR A 276 10.01 -7.50 2.58
N PRO A 277 10.45 -8.41 1.68
CA PRO A 277 11.66 -9.19 1.95
C PRO A 277 12.88 -8.27 1.91
N ILE A 278 13.72 -8.35 2.96
CA ILE A 278 14.91 -7.49 3.14
C ILE A 278 16.21 -8.30 3.22
N SER A 279 16.11 -9.62 3.38
CA SER A 279 17.21 -10.57 3.24
C SER A 279 16.63 -11.97 2.97
N SER A 280 17.50 -12.98 2.86
CA SER A 280 17.09 -14.39 2.79
C SER A 280 16.44 -14.91 4.08
N ASP A 281 16.47 -14.15 5.17
CA ASP A 281 15.99 -14.58 6.49
C ASP A 281 15.07 -13.56 7.18
N HIS A 282 14.78 -12.42 6.54
CA HIS A 282 14.04 -11.34 7.20
C HIS A 282 12.99 -10.70 6.29
N LEU A 283 11.81 -10.46 6.87
CA LEU A 283 10.72 -9.70 6.26
C LEU A 283 10.45 -8.44 7.09
N PHE A 284 10.34 -7.29 6.44
CA PHE A 284 10.01 -6.02 7.07
C PHE A 284 8.52 -5.69 6.90
N LEU A 285 7.83 -5.48 8.02
CA LEU A 285 6.42 -5.09 8.10
C LEU A 285 6.32 -3.61 8.47
N PHE A 286 5.44 -2.85 7.81
CA PHE A 286 5.17 -1.47 8.19
C PHE A 286 3.71 -1.06 8.02
N GLY A 287 3.21 -0.34 9.03
CA GLY A 287 1.95 0.38 9.00
C GLY A 287 0.73 -0.53 8.85
N GLY A 288 -0.30 -0.01 8.19
CA GLY A 288 -1.60 -0.65 8.00
C GLY A 288 -2.71 -0.02 8.83
N PHE A 289 -3.77 -0.79 9.02
CA PHE A 289 -5.00 -0.34 9.65
C PHE A 289 -5.57 -1.46 10.51
N THR A 290 -5.94 -1.20 11.76
CA THR A 290 -6.44 -2.21 12.71
C THR A 290 -7.93 -2.48 12.56
N THR A 291 -8.44 -3.55 13.17
CA THR A 291 -9.89 -3.83 13.31
C THR A 291 -10.63 -2.60 13.86
N ASP A 292 -10.09 -1.98 14.91
CA ASP A 292 -10.63 -0.80 15.60
C ASP A 292 -10.39 0.52 14.85
N LYS A 293 -10.07 0.44 13.55
CA LYS A 293 -9.92 1.58 12.65
C LYS A 293 -8.80 2.54 13.05
N GLN A 294 -7.73 2.03 13.66
CA GLN A 294 -6.53 2.81 13.98
C GLN A 294 -5.51 2.74 12.83
N PRO A 295 -5.06 3.89 12.30
CA PRO A 295 -3.88 3.97 11.43
C PRO A 295 -2.63 3.52 12.18
N LEU A 296 -1.77 2.75 11.52
CA LEU A 296 -0.56 2.21 12.12
C LEU A 296 0.69 2.87 11.56
N SER A 297 1.65 3.10 12.44
CA SER A 297 3.00 3.62 12.14
C SER A 297 4.10 2.72 12.69
N ASP A 298 3.76 1.57 13.29
CA ASP A 298 4.74 0.63 13.81
C ASP A 298 5.44 -0.14 12.68
N ALA A 299 6.71 -0.46 12.90
CA ALA A 299 7.52 -1.29 12.03
C ALA A 299 8.00 -2.54 12.76
N TRP A 300 8.11 -3.65 12.04
CA TRP A 300 8.57 -4.92 12.59
C TRP A 300 9.46 -5.66 11.60
N ILE A 301 10.34 -6.49 12.13
CA ILE A 301 11.13 -7.46 11.36
C ILE A 301 10.73 -8.86 11.82
N TYR A 302 10.27 -9.68 10.88
CA TYR A 302 10.08 -11.11 11.09
C TYR A 302 11.36 -11.84 10.70
N CYS A 303 11.97 -12.55 11.65
CA CYS A 303 13.12 -13.43 11.42
C CYS A 303 12.63 -14.85 11.12
N ILE A 304 12.87 -15.33 9.90
CA ILE A 304 12.34 -16.60 9.39
C ILE A 304 12.98 -17.78 10.13
N SER A 305 14.29 -17.76 10.34
CA SER A 305 15.03 -18.82 11.02
C SER A 305 14.64 -18.96 12.49
N LYS A 306 14.35 -17.84 13.16
CA LYS A 306 13.95 -17.80 14.58
C LYS A 306 12.46 -17.93 14.81
N ASN A 307 11.64 -17.76 13.78
CA ASN A 307 10.18 -17.71 13.91
C ASN A 307 9.71 -16.66 14.94
N GLU A 308 10.29 -15.45 14.85
CA GLU A 308 10.12 -14.39 15.84
C GLU A 308 9.91 -13.04 15.15
N TRP A 309 9.03 -12.23 15.75
CA TRP A 309 8.87 -10.82 15.40
C TRP A 309 9.66 -9.93 16.35
N VAL A 310 10.40 -8.99 15.80
CA VAL A 310 11.12 -7.96 16.56
C VAL A 310 10.61 -6.59 16.11
N GLN A 311 10.14 -5.77 17.05
CA GLN A 311 9.73 -4.41 16.73
C GLN A 311 10.95 -3.59 16.29
N PHE A 312 10.82 -2.87 15.19
CA PHE A 312 11.88 -2.05 14.63
C PHE A 312 11.66 -0.59 15.01
N GLU A 313 12.66 0.03 15.64
CA GLU A 313 12.62 1.44 16.01
C GLU A 313 12.95 2.34 14.82
N HIS A 314 12.21 3.44 14.67
CA HIS A 314 12.39 4.39 13.57
C HIS A 314 11.81 5.77 13.89
N ASN A 315 12.21 6.78 13.11
CA ASN A 315 11.85 8.19 13.33
C ASN A 315 10.51 8.60 12.69
N TYR A 316 9.59 7.65 12.47
CA TYR A 316 8.34 7.88 11.72
C TYR A 316 7.09 7.48 12.52
N SER A 317 7.17 7.45 13.85
CA SER A 317 6.04 7.12 14.74
C SER A 317 4.81 8.00 14.49
N GLU A 318 5.02 9.29 14.19
CA GLU A 318 3.95 10.26 13.90
C GLU A 318 3.49 10.24 12.43
N LYS A 319 3.97 9.29 11.64
CA LYS A 319 3.65 9.16 10.21
C LYS A 319 3.01 7.81 9.88
N PRO A 320 1.84 7.51 10.45
CA PRO A 320 1.11 6.29 10.09
C PRO A 320 0.82 6.25 8.60
N ARG A 321 0.81 5.05 8.04
CA ARG A 321 0.50 4.82 6.62
C ARG A 321 -0.33 3.57 6.49
N LEU A 322 -1.37 3.67 5.68
CA LEU A 322 -2.13 2.54 5.19
C LEU A 322 -2.38 2.69 3.69
N TRP A 323 -2.38 1.55 3.02
CA TRP A 323 -2.50 1.44 1.56
C TRP A 323 -1.36 2.17 0.83
N HIS A 324 -0.21 2.26 1.50
CA HIS A 324 1.06 2.66 0.91
C HIS A 324 1.67 1.50 0.11
N THR A 325 2.77 1.81 -0.55
CA THR A 325 3.66 0.83 -1.20
C THR A 325 4.99 0.82 -0.46
N ALA A 326 5.68 -0.32 -0.47
CA ALA A 326 7.03 -0.46 0.07
C ALA A 326 7.89 -1.30 -0.89
N CYS A 327 9.13 -0.88 -1.12
CA CYS A 327 10.08 -1.60 -1.95
C CYS A 327 11.45 -1.61 -1.29
N ALA A 328 12.12 -2.76 -1.31
CA ALA A 328 13.50 -2.89 -0.84
C ALA A 328 14.45 -2.24 -1.87
N SER A 329 15.47 -1.55 -1.37
CA SER A 329 16.59 -1.07 -2.17
C SER A 329 17.75 -2.07 -2.12
N GLU A 330 18.63 -2.00 -3.12
CA GLU A 330 19.89 -2.77 -3.12
C GLU A 330 20.84 -2.33 -2.00
N GLU A 331 20.58 -1.19 -1.35
CA GLU A 331 21.39 -0.61 -0.28
C GLU A 331 20.88 -0.98 1.12
N GLY A 332 19.96 -1.95 1.24
CA GLY A 332 19.44 -2.39 2.54
C GLY A 332 18.46 -1.41 3.17
N GLU A 333 17.73 -0.65 2.36
CA GLU A 333 16.67 0.25 2.81
C GLU A 333 15.29 -0.27 2.36
N VAL A 334 14.25 0.13 3.09
CA VAL A 334 12.86 -0.01 2.62
C VAL A 334 12.31 1.37 2.35
N ILE A 335 11.90 1.60 1.10
CA ILE A 335 11.33 2.86 0.62
C ILE A 335 9.81 2.73 0.64
N VAL A 336 9.16 3.46 1.53
CA VAL A 336 7.70 3.55 1.63
C VAL A 336 7.21 4.80 0.91
N PHE A 337 6.22 4.64 0.03
CA PHE A 337 5.63 5.74 -0.72
C PHE A 337 4.10 5.73 -0.69
N GLY A 338 3.55 6.93 -0.54
CA GLY A 338 2.12 7.18 -0.71
C GLY A 338 1.28 6.79 0.51
N GLY A 339 0.11 6.19 0.25
CA GLY A 339 -0.84 5.78 1.28
C GLY A 339 -1.67 6.91 1.87
N CYS A 340 -2.36 6.60 2.96
CA CYS A 340 -3.20 7.51 3.75
C CYS A 340 -2.73 7.51 5.20
N ALA A 341 -2.67 8.69 5.83
CA ALA A 341 -2.22 8.84 7.22
C ALA A 341 -3.34 8.66 8.26
N ASN A 342 -4.59 8.70 7.84
CA ASN A 342 -5.74 8.51 8.72
C ASN A 342 -6.75 7.53 8.11
N ASN A 343 -7.89 7.33 8.78
CA ASN A 343 -8.93 6.41 8.32
C ASN A 343 -9.49 6.79 6.94
N LEU A 344 -9.06 6.07 5.90
CA LEU A 344 -9.46 6.31 4.50
C LEU A 344 -10.97 6.16 4.27
N LEU A 345 -11.67 5.39 5.11
CA LEU A 345 -13.10 5.13 4.95
C LEU A 345 -13.95 6.38 5.23
N ALA A 346 -13.41 7.34 5.98
CA ALA A 346 -14.01 8.66 6.20
C ALA A 346 -13.65 9.61 5.04
N HIS A 347 -13.94 9.20 3.79
CA HIS A 347 -13.52 9.79 2.50
C HIS A 347 -13.28 11.31 2.48
N SER A 348 -14.16 12.13 3.06
CA SER A 348 -14.03 13.60 3.08
C SER A 348 -12.86 14.14 3.90
N LYS A 349 -12.29 13.32 4.79
CA LYS A 349 -11.18 13.67 5.69
C LYS A 349 -9.90 12.88 5.39
N ALA A 350 -9.87 12.09 4.31
CA ALA A 350 -8.74 11.20 4.02
C ALA A 350 -7.44 12.00 3.77
N ALA A 351 -6.42 11.75 4.58
CA ALA A 351 -5.11 12.41 4.52
C ALA A 351 -4.15 11.60 3.64
N HIS A 352 -4.34 11.68 2.32
CA HIS A 352 -3.44 11.03 1.36
C HIS A 352 -2.05 11.67 1.37
N SER A 353 -1.02 10.84 1.31
CA SER A 353 0.37 11.30 1.29
C SER A 353 1.01 11.08 -0.07
N ASN A 354 1.98 11.93 -0.40
CA ASN A 354 2.96 11.75 -1.47
C ASN A 354 4.39 11.73 -0.91
N GLU A 355 4.55 11.59 0.40
CA GLU A 355 5.85 11.50 1.07
C GLU A 355 6.54 10.18 0.77
N ILE A 356 7.86 10.21 0.85
CA ILE A 356 8.73 9.03 0.87
C ILE A 356 9.25 8.89 2.29
N LEU A 357 9.10 7.71 2.88
CA LEU A 357 9.75 7.33 4.14
C LEU A 357 10.84 6.30 3.81
N VAL A 358 12.03 6.44 4.39
CA VAL A 358 13.17 5.57 4.11
C VAL A 358 13.60 4.92 5.41
N PHE A 359 13.41 3.61 5.51
CA PHE A 359 13.83 2.81 6.66
C PHE A 359 15.18 2.18 6.35
N SER A 360 16.25 2.65 6.98
CA SER A 360 17.59 2.07 6.84
C SER A 360 17.74 0.91 7.82
N LEU A 361 17.87 -0.32 7.30
CA LEU A 361 17.90 -1.55 8.11
C LEU A 361 19.32 -1.99 8.45
N GLN A 362 20.31 -1.43 7.76
CA GLN A 362 21.72 -1.63 7.99
C GLN A 362 22.44 -0.28 7.99
N PRO A 363 23.59 -0.17 8.68
CA PRO A 363 24.45 1.00 8.53
C PRO A 363 24.91 1.13 7.07
N ARG A 364 25.05 2.38 6.61
CA ARG A 364 25.51 2.67 5.24
C ARG A 364 26.90 2.07 5.03
N SER A 365 27.12 1.41 3.89
CA SER A 365 28.44 0.91 3.53
C SER A 365 29.46 2.06 3.41
N LEU A 366 30.75 1.77 3.59
CA LEU A 366 31.81 2.78 3.41
C LEU A 366 31.75 3.40 2.00
N VAL A 367 31.50 2.58 0.97
CA VAL A 367 31.31 3.05 -0.40
C VAL A 367 30.16 4.07 -0.48
N ARG A 368 29.04 3.80 0.18
CA ARG A 368 27.89 4.70 0.21
C ARG A 368 28.20 6.02 0.94
N LEU A 369 28.86 5.95 2.09
CA LEU A 369 29.31 7.15 2.82
C LEU A 369 30.29 7.99 1.98
N CYS A 370 31.22 7.34 1.30
CA CYS A 370 32.16 8.01 0.39
C CYS A 370 31.44 8.64 -0.80
N LEU A 371 30.48 7.96 -1.43
CA LEU A 371 29.70 8.51 -2.55
C LEU A 371 28.88 9.73 -2.10
N GLU A 372 28.28 9.69 -0.92
CA GLU A 372 27.57 10.85 -0.34
C GLU A 372 28.50 12.01 -0.08
N ALA A 373 29.67 11.77 0.50
CA ALA A 373 30.69 12.80 0.70
C ALA A 373 31.14 13.41 -0.64
N VAL A 374 31.36 12.59 -1.67
CA VAL A 374 31.71 13.06 -3.02
C VAL A 374 30.63 13.97 -3.60
N ILE A 375 29.35 13.65 -3.38
CA ILE A 375 28.21 14.48 -3.83
C ILE A 375 28.13 15.79 -3.03
N CYS A 376 28.27 15.74 -1.71
CA CYS A 376 28.24 16.92 -0.84
C CYS A 376 29.37 17.90 -1.15
N PHE A 377 30.58 17.40 -1.42
CA PHE A 377 31.77 18.20 -1.72
C PHE A 377 32.08 18.28 -3.21
N LYS A 378 31.03 18.23 -4.07
CA LYS A 378 31.19 18.09 -5.52
C LYS A 378 32.13 19.12 -6.13
N GLU A 379 32.01 20.37 -5.72
CA GLU A 379 32.75 21.50 -6.30
C GLU A 379 34.24 21.42 -5.97
N MET A 380 34.57 20.93 -4.78
CA MET A 380 35.95 20.73 -4.35
C MET A 380 36.59 19.51 -5.01
N LEU A 381 35.82 18.45 -5.23
CA LEU A 381 36.33 17.17 -5.69
C LEU A 381 36.27 17.00 -7.22
N ALA A 382 35.57 17.87 -7.94
CA ALA A 382 35.34 17.79 -9.39
C ALA A 382 36.63 17.57 -10.21
N SER A 383 37.72 18.23 -9.84
CA SER A 383 39.02 18.13 -10.51
C SER A 383 39.65 16.73 -10.38
N SER A 384 39.29 15.98 -9.34
CA SER A 384 39.85 14.66 -9.03
C SER A 384 38.98 13.51 -9.56
N TRP A 385 37.84 13.79 -10.18
CA TRP A 385 36.88 12.76 -10.60
C TRP A 385 37.37 11.90 -11.76
N ASN A 386 38.21 12.44 -12.64
CA ASN A 386 38.82 11.68 -13.74
C ASN A 386 39.69 10.52 -13.24
N CYS A 387 40.06 10.53 -11.95
CA CYS A 387 40.82 9.48 -11.29
C CYS A 387 39.93 8.34 -10.75
N LEU A 388 38.60 8.49 -10.75
CA LEU A 388 37.69 7.46 -10.27
C LEU A 388 37.60 6.29 -11.27
N PRO A 389 37.57 5.03 -10.78
CA PRO A 389 37.20 3.89 -11.61
C PRO A 389 35.88 4.12 -12.35
N LYS A 390 35.79 3.67 -13.61
CA LYS A 390 34.64 3.93 -14.50
C LYS A 390 33.27 3.61 -13.87
N HIS A 391 33.18 2.53 -13.08
CA HIS A 391 31.93 2.15 -12.43
C HIS A 391 31.53 3.14 -11.33
N LEU A 392 32.46 3.64 -10.52
CA LEU A 392 32.19 4.66 -9.50
C LEU A 392 31.88 6.02 -10.14
N LEU A 393 32.64 6.41 -11.17
CA LEU A 393 32.37 7.64 -11.91
C LEU A 393 30.98 7.60 -12.55
N HIS A 394 30.55 6.45 -13.07
CA HIS A 394 29.20 6.25 -13.58
C HIS A 394 28.14 6.38 -12.48
N SER A 395 28.34 5.75 -11.32
CA SER A 395 27.43 5.88 -10.16
C SER A 395 27.32 7.31 -9.66
N VAL A 396 28.44 8.04 -9.60
CA VAL A 396 28.51 9.45 -9.23
C VAL A 396 27.75 10.30 -10.25
N ASN A 397 28.00 10.12 -11.55
CA ASN A 397 27.32 10.86 -12.63
C ASN A 397 25.82 10.59 -12.70
N GLN A 398 25.36 9.36 -12.42
CA GLN A 398 23.93 9.06 -12.34
C GLN A 398 23.23 9.82 -11.23
N ARG A 399 23.91 10.01 -10.10
CA ARG A 399 23.39 10.77 -8.97
C ARG A 399 23.44 12.28 -9.22
N PHE A 400 24.29 12.77 -10.12
CA PHE A 400 24.34 14.17 -10.56
C PHE A 400 23.39 14.51 -11.73
N GLY A 401 23.06 13.52 -12.56
CA GLY A 401 22.37 13.68 -13.86
C GLY A 401 20.90 14.11 -13.82
N SER A 402 20.50 14.99 -12.91
CA SER A 402 19.18 15.65 -12.87
C SER A 402 19.22 17.17 -12.70
N ASN A 403 20.40 17.82 -12.65
CA ASN A 403 20.49 19.27 -12.43
C ASN A 403 20.67 20.17 -13.69
N ASN A 404 20.59 19.63 -14.90
CA ASN A 404 20.57 20.48 -16.11
C ASN A 404 19.15 20.66 -16.67
N THR A 405 18.31 21.38 -15.91
CA THR A 405 17.32 22.28 -16.51
C THR A 405 17.53 23.67 -15.94
N SER A 406 18.56 24.34 -16.45
CA SER A 406 18.74 25.78 -16.37
C SER A 406 19.41 26.18 -17.68
N GLY A 407 18.65 26.86 -18.55
CA GLY A 407 19.15 27.47 -19.78
C GLY A 407 18.86 26.69 -21.07
N SER A 408 17.72 26.96 -21.71
CA SER A 408 17.61 27.92 -22.82
C SER A 408 16.14 28.29 -22.99
#